data_AF-A0A8T6DRV7-F1
#
_entry.id   AF-A0A8T6DRV7-F1
#
_cell.length_a   1.000
_cell.length_b   1.000
_cell.length_c   1.000
_cell.angle_alpha   90.00
_cell.angle_beta   90.00
_cell.angle_gamma   90.00
#
_symmetry.space_group_name_H-M   'P 1'
#
loop_
_entity.id
_entity.type
_entity.pdbx_description
1 polymer ?
#
loop_
_entity_poly.entity_id
_entity_poly.type
_entity_poly.pdbx_seq_one_letter_code
_entity_poly.pdbx_strand_id
1 'polypeptide(L)' 'MPKLTGVQFKPSDKVQFFDAGELKLVVGERVVVETWDGEREGVVAITPDQVLRSDLRGKLDRVVRKVESE' A
#
# COMPACT_ATOMS: atom_id res chain seq x y z
N MET A 1 5.96 3.83 14.34
CA MET A 1 4.61 4.32 13.99
C MET A 1 4.21 3.61 12.70
N PRO A 2 2.99 3.07 12.59
CA PRO A 2 2.56 2.40 11.35
C PRO A 2 2.51 3.44 10.23
N LYS A 3 3.20 3.14 9.13
CA LYS A 3 3.24 4.01 7.95
C LYS A 3 2.21 3.54 6.94
N LEU A 4 1.46 4.46 6.37
CA LEU A 4 0.30 4.14 5.54
C LEU A 4 0.52 4.55 4.11
N THR A 5 0.52 3.58 3.23
CA THR A 5 0.72 3.80 1.80
C THR A 5 -0.59 3.60 1.05
N GLY A 6 -0.81 4.38 0.01
CA GLY A 6 -1.90 4.16 -0.93
C GLY A 6 -1.40 3.32 -2.10
N VAL A 7 -2.04 2.19 -2.35
CA VAL A 7 -1.75 1.29 -3.49
C VAL A 7 -2.93 1.31 -4.45
N GLN A 8 -2.62 1.45 -5.73
CA GLN A 8 -3.56 1.39 -6.83
C GLN A 8 -3.28 0.14 -7.67
N PHE A 9 -4.28 -0.73 -7.82
CA PHE A 9 -4.17 -1.95 -8.62
C PHE A 9 -4.39 -1.69 -10.11
N LYS A 10 -5.37 -0.83 -10.43
CA LYS A 10 -5.73 -0.46 -11.79
C LYS A 10 -5.94 1.05 -11.86
N PRO A 11 -5.65 1.71 -12.99
CA PRO A 11 -5.84 3.16 -13.15
C PRO A 11 -7.27 3.63 -12.85
N SER A 12 -8.26 2.78 -13.13
CA SER A 12 -9.68 3.05 -12.89
C SER A 12 -10.18 2.64 -11.51
N ASP A 13 -9.35 1.95 -10.70
CA ASP A 13 -9.70 1.52 -9.35
C ASP A 13 -9.42 2.62 -8.33
N LYS A 14 -10.17 2.58 -7.21
CA LYS A 14 -9.90 3.44 -6.05
C LYS A 14 -8.57 3.05 -5.41
N VAL A 15 -7.80 4.06 -4.99
CA VAL A 15 -6.60 3.85 -4.18
C VAL A 15 -7.03 3.25 -2.84
N GLN A 16 -6.46 2.08 -2.51
CA GLN A 16 -6.67 1.43 -1.22
C GLN A 16 -5.46 1.66 -0.33
N PHE A 17 -5.70 1.83 0.96
CA PHE A 17 -4.63 2.09 1.93
C PHE A 17 -4.18 0.81 2.59
N PHE A 18 -2.87 0.63 2.67
CA PHE A 18 -2.23 -0.54 3.26
C PHE A 18 -1.17 -0.09 4.27
N ASP A 19 -0.95 -0.91 5.29
CA ASP A 19 0.14 -0.69 6.24
C ASP A 19 1.47 -1.09 5.58
N ALA A 20 2.34 -0.09 5.35
CA ALA A 20 3.69 -0.29 4.84
C ALA A 20 4.68 -0.68 5.96
N GLY A 21 4.29 -0.57 7.22
CA GLY A 21 5.15 -0.83 8.38
C GLY A 21 6.38 0.07 8.35
N GLU A 22 7.55 -0.54 8.16
CA GLU A 22 8.85 0.14 8.07
C GLU A 22 9.38 0.22 6.62
N LEU A 23 8.62 -0.27 5.65
CA LEU A 23 9.00 -0.22 4.24
C LEU A 23 8.93 1.23 3.73
N LYS A 24 10.03 1.70 3.15
CA LYS A 24 10.08 2.98 2.43
C LYS A 24 9.58 2.78 1.01
N LEU A 25 8.34 3.13 0.74
CA LEU A 25 7.74 3.00 -0.59
C LEU A 25 7.70 4.36 -1.29
N VAL A 26 7.94 4.36 -2.60
CA VAL A 26 7.92 5.55 -3.45
C VAL A 26 6.79 5.44 -4.47
N VAL A 27 6.17 6.57 -4.81
CA VAL A 27 5.12 6.60 -5.85
C VAL A 27 5.69 6.04 -7.16
N GLY A 28 4.96 5.12 -7.79
CA GLY A 28 5.37 4.41 -9.00
C GLY A 28 6.06 3.07 -8.75
N GLU A 29 6.45 2.73 -7.51
CA GLU A 29 6.97 1.40 -7.20
C GLU A 29 5.86 0.34 -7.23
N ARG A 30 6.19 -0.86 -7.69
CA ARG A 30 5.32 -2.03 -7.63
C ARG A 30 5.46 -2.70 -6.27
N VAL A 31 4.33 -3.06 -5.67
CA VAL A 31 4.27 -3.70 -4.35
C VAL A 31 3.25 -4.83 -4.35
N VAL A 32 3.51 -5.83 -3.52
CA VAL A 32 2.56 -6.91 -3.24
C VAL A 32 1.94 -6.65 -1.87
N VAL A 33 0.61 -6.65 -1.82
CA VAL A 33 -0.19 -6.48 -0.60
C VAL A 33 -1.00 -7.73 -0.33
N GLU A 34 -1.19 -8.06 0.94
CA GLU A 34 -1.99 -9.20 1.38
C GLU A 34 -3.40 -8.71 1.65
N THR A 35 -4.35 -9.20 0.86
CA THR A 35 -5.78 -8.94 1.08
C THR A 35 -6.44 -10.19 1.68
N TRP A 36 -7.67 -10.03 2.16
CA TRP A 36 -8.47 -11.16 2.69
C TRP A 36 -8.63 -12.34 1.71
N ASP A 37 -8.52 -12.09 0.39
CA ASP A 37 -8.66 -13.10 -0.67
C ASP A 37 -7.29 -13.59 -1.21
N GLY A 38 -6.19 -13.08 -0.65
CA GLY A 38 -4.82 -13.45 -1.02
C GLY A 38 -3.94 -12.26 -1.39
N GLU A 39 -2.74 -12.57 -1.89
CA GLU A 39 -1.76 -11.57 -2.32
C GLU A 39 -2.19 -10.91 -3.64
N ARG A 40 -2.13 -9.58 -3.69
CA ARG A 40 -2.36 -8.80 -4.90
C ARG A 40 -1.21 -7.85 -5.16
N GLU A 41 -0.83 -7.73 -6.43
CA GLU A 41 0.16 -6.77 -6.86
C GLU A 41 -0.50 -5.46 -7.29
N GLY A 42 0.04 -4.33 -6.83
CA GLY A 42 -0.38 -2.99 -7.24
C GLY A 42 0.80 -2.02 -7.29
N VAL A 43 0.49 -0.77 -7.64
CA VAL A 43 1.47 0.31 -7.74
C VAL A 43 1.23 1.32 -6.63
N VAL A 44 2.29 1.79 -6.01
CA VAL A 44 2.22 2.82 -4.97
C VAL A 44 1.77 4.13 -5.61
N ALA A 45 0.61 4.62 -5.18
CA ALA A 45 0.06 5.91 -5.58
C ALA A 45 0.34 7.00 -4.53
N ILE A 46 0.44 6.62 -3.25
CA ILE A 46 0.66 7.55 -2.13
C ILE A 46 1.76 7.01 -1.21
N THR A 47 2.73 7.86 -0.88
CA THR A 47 3.86 7.48 -0.03
C THR A 47 3.47 7.27 1.44
N PRO A 48 4.14 6.34 2.15
CA PRO A 48 3.86 5.98 3.54
C PRO A 48 3.93 7.12 4.58
N ASP A 49 4.65 8.20 4.29
CA ASP A 49 4.88 9.33 5.20
C ASP A 49 3.81 10.44 5.11
N GLN A 50 2.85 10.32 4.18
CA GLN A 50 1.84 11.36 3.93
C GLN A 50 0.47 11.07 4.57
N VAL A 51 0.24 9.87 5.09
CA VAL A 51 -1.11 9.43 5.51
C VAL A 51 -1.21 9.34 7.03
N LEU A 52 -2.17 10.06 7.61
CA LEU A 52 -2.48 10.02 9.03
C LEU A 52 -3.41 8.85 9.36
N ARG A 53 -3.08 8.10 10.42
CA ARG A 53 -3.83 6.92 10.85
C ARG A 53 -5.28 7.21 11.23
N SER A 54 -5.57 8.46 11.61
CA SER A 54 -6.90 8.90 12.05
C SER A 54 -7.98 8.81 10.96
N ASP A 55 -7.59 8.79 9.68
CA ASP A 55 -8.51 8.69 8.55
C ASP A 55 -8.97 7.25 8.26
N LEU A 56 -8.41 6.25 8.94
CA LEU A 56 -8.65 4.84 8.60
C LEU A 56 -9.51 4.15 9.64
N ARG A 57 -10.73 3.79 9.21
CA ARG A 57 -11.68 3.00 9.98
C ARG A 57 -11.72 1.57 9.43
N GLY A 58 -11.10 0.62 10.12
CA GLY A 58 -11.18 -0.82 9.80
C GLY A 58 -9.90 -1.59 10.07
N LYS A 59 -9.95 -2.92 9.95
CA LYS A 59 -8.74 -3.73 9.78
C LYS A 59 -8.12 -3.37 8.44
N LEU A 60 -6.88 -2.89 8.49
CA LEU A 60 -6.11 -2.61 7.30
C LEU A 60 -5.27 -3.82 6.93
N ASP A 61 -5.33 -4.15 5.66
CA ASP A 61 -4.45 -5.09 5.01
C ASP A 61 -3.02 -4.52 4.96
N ARG A 62 -2.02 -5.40 4.85
CA ARG A 62 -0.60 -5.05 4.98
C ARG A 62 0.14 -5.24 3.65
N VAL A 63 1.14 -4.38 3.40
CA VAL A 63 2.13 -4.62 2.34
C VAL A 63 3.04 -5.78 2.72
N VAL A 64 3.06 -6.83 1.90
CA VAL A 64 3.89 -8.02 2.10
C VAL A 64 5.33 -7.72 1.72
N ARG A 65 5.54 -7.23 0.49
CA ARG A 65 6.87 -6.98 -0.08
C ARG A 65 6.83 -5.97 -1.22
N LYS A 66 8.00 -5.41 -1.52
CA LYS A 66 8.20 -4.64 -2.75
C LYS A 66 8.52 -5.59 -3.91
N VAL A 67 8.09 -5.22 -5.09
CA VAL A 67 8.57 -5.82 -6.34
C VAL A 67 9.66 -4.88 -6.84
N GLU A 68 10.91 -5.25 -6.61
CA GLU A 68 12.02 -4.58 -7.29
C GLU A 68 11.84 -4.83 -8.79
N SER A 69 11.57 -3.77 -9.54
CA SER A 69 11.62 -3.83 -10.99
C SER A 69 13.11 -3.71 -11.34
N GLU A 70 13.68 -4.77 -11.91
CA GLU A 70 15.07 -4.86 -12.38
C GLU A 70 15.37 -3.83 -13.48
#